data_AF-A0A0F0KK61-F1
#
_entry.id   AF-A0A0F0KK61-F1
#
_cell.length_a   1.000
_cell.length_b   1.000
_cell.length_c   1.000
_cell.angle_alpha   90.00
_cell.angle_beta   90.00
_cell.angle_gamma   90.00
#
_symmetry.space_group_name_H-M   'P 1'
#
loop_
_entity.id
_entity.type
_entity.pdbx_description
1 polymer ?
#
loop_
_entity_poly.entity_id
_entity_poly.type
_entity_poly.pdbx_seq_one_letter_code
_entity_poly.pdbx_strand_id
1 'polypeptide(L)' 'MSDIEERSESAHVPAPGEPSIPELEEDENIAPRPEEEIANLLRAEPDTDEHVS' A
#
# COMPACT_ATOMS: atom_id res chain seq x y z
N MET A 1 7.92 -20.89 -16.89
CA MET A 1 7.90 -19.96 -15.75
C MET A 1 8.06 -18.60 -16.37
N SER A 2 7.00 -17.82 -16.29
CA SER A 2 6.85 -16.54 -16.97
C SER A 2 8.06 -15.67 -16.68
N ASP A 3 8.61 -15.13 -17.76
CA ASP A 3 9.69 -14.18 -17.78
C ASP A 3 9.59 -13.24 -16.58
N ILE A 4 10.57 -13.37 -15.70
CA ILE A 4 11.08 -12.25 -14.93
C ILE A 4 11.51 -11.25 -16.02
N GLU A 5 10.54 -10.49 -16.53
CA GLU A 5 10.80 -9.16 -17.03
C GLU A 5 11.16 -8.35 -15.80
N GLU A 6 12.36 -8.63 -15.28
CA GLU A 6 13.22 -7.66 -14.64
C GLU A 6 13.32 -6.51 -15.65
N ARG A 7 12.31 -5.63 -15.63
CA ARG A 7 12.52 -4.23 -15.93
C ARG A 7 13.56 -3.81 -14.92
N SER A 8 14.83 -4.00 -15.29
CA SER A 8 15.82 -2.98 -15.04
C SER A 8 15.21 -1.72 -15.64
N GLU A 9 14.41 -1.02 -14.84
CA GLU A 9 14.00 0.35 -15.07
C GLU A 9 15.31 1.06 -15.36
N SER A 10 15.52 1.33 -16.65
CA SER A 10 16.73 1.99 -17.14
C SER A 10 16.97 3.17 -16.22
N ALA A 11 18.08 3.15 -15.47
CA ALA A 11 18.36 4.13 -14.43
C ALA A 11 18.10 5.53 -14.98
N HIS A 12 16.98 6.14 -14.56
CA HIS A 12 16.53 7.38 -15.13
C HIS A 12 17.47 8.49 -14.66
N VAL A 13 18.16 9.13 -15.60
CA VAL A 13 19.00 10.30 -15.30
C VAL A 13 18.11 11.53 -15.50
N PRO A 14 17.77 12.27 -14.43
CA PRO A 14 16.88 13.43 -14.53
C PRO A 14 17.45 14.50 -15.46
N ALA A 15 16.57 15.17 -16.22
CA ALA A 15 16.94 16.33 -17.02
C ALA A 15 17.23 17.55 -16.13
N PRO A 16 17.93 18.59 -16.64
CA PRO A 16 18.13 19.84 -15.90
C PRO A 16 16.79 20.49 -15.52
N GLY A 17 16.51 20.58 -14.22
CA GLY A 17 15.25 21.13 -13.67
C GLY A 17 14.23 20.08 -13.25
N GLU A 18 14.48 18.80 -13.53
CA GLU A 18 13.68 17.69 -13.03
C GLU A 18 14.12 17.32 -11.60
N PRO A 19 13.17 16.97 -10.70
CA PRO A 19 13.53 16.52 -9.37
C PRO A 19 14.38 15.25 -9.45
N SER A 20 15.52 15.28 -8.76
CA SER A 20 16.42 14.13 -8.67
C SER A 20 15.88 13.02 -7.76
N ILE A 21 14.84 13.32 -6.99
CA ILE A 21 14.19 12.39 -6.07
C ILE A 21 12.82 12.07 -6.67
N PRO A 22 12.47 10.78 -6.86
CA PRO A 22 11.14 10.40 -7.29
C PRO A 22 10.05 10.93 -6.34
N GLU A 23 8.87 11.18 -6.88
CA GLU A 23 7.70 11.48 -6.06
C GLU A 23 7.30 10.22 -5.30
N LEU A 24 7.05 10.36 -3.98
CA LEU A 24 6.56 9.27 -3.13
C LEU A 24 5.03 9.19 -3.27
N GLU A 25 4.47 7.99 -3.30
CA GLU A 25 3.02 7.82 -3.18
C GLU A 25 2.52 8.35 -1.82
N GLU A 26 1.24 8.72 -1.75
CA GLU A 26 0.67 9.36 -0.56
C GLU A 26 0.77 8.49 0.70
N ASP A 27 0.74 7.16 0.52
CA ASP A 27 0.78 6.15 1.59
C ASP A 27 2.18 5.63 1.92
N GLU A 28 3.20 5.92 1.10
CA GLU A 28 4.59 5.48 1.35
C GLU A 28 5.18 6.03 2.65
N ASN A 29 4.71 7.21 3.09
CA ASN A 29 5.11 7.81 4.38
C ASN A 29 4.17 7.46 5.54
N ILE A 30 3.09 6.73 5.27
CA ILE A 30 2.11 6.34 6.28
C ILE A 30 2.54 5.00 6.85
N ALA A 31 2.89 4.99 8.14
CA ALA A 31 3.17 3.73 8.81
C ALA A 31 1.94 2.82 8.73
N PRO A 32 2.12 1.51 8.50
CA PRO A 32 1.00 0.57 8.53
C PRO A 32 0.30 0.67 9.89
N ARG A 33 -1.02 0.67 9.87
CA ARG A 33 -1.82 0.66 11.11
C ARG A 33 -1.51 -0.63 11.90
N PRO A 34 -1.38 -0.57 13.24
CA PRO A 34 -1.20 -1.76 14.07
C PRO A 34 -2.34 -2.78 13.85
N GLU A 35 -2.02 -4.06 13.94
CA GLU A 35 -3.00 -5.14 13.74
C GLU A 35 -4.16 -5.07 14.74
N GLU A 36 -3.89 -4.61 15.97
CA GLU A 36 -4.92 -4.44 17.01
C GLU A 36 -5.95 -3.37 16.63
N GLU A 37 -5.53 -2.25 16.05
CA GLU A 37 -6.44 -1.20 15.60
C GLU A 37 -7.34 -1.67 14.47
N ILE A 38 -6.80 -2.49 13.55
CA ILE A 38 -7.57 -3.12 12.48
C ILE A 38 -8.57 -4.13 13.07
N ALA A 39 -8.15 -4.97 14.02
CA ALA A 39 -9.02 -5.94 14.68
C ALA A 39 -10.17 -5.28 15.45
N ASN A 40 -9.92 -4.13 16.08
CA ASN A 40 -10.95 -3.35 16.76
C ASN A 40 -11.99 -2.81 15.78
N LEU A 41 -11.57 -2.31 14.61
CA LEU A 41 -12.49 -1.87 13.55
C LEU A 41 -13.31 -3.03 12.99
N LEU A 42 -12.67 -4.18 12.73
CA LEU A 42 -13.34 -5.39 12.23
C LEU A 42 -14.31 -5.99 13.25
N ARG A 43 -14.13 -5.71 14.54
CA ARG A 43 -15.04 -6.12 15.64
C ARG A 43 -16.10 -5.04 15.96
N ALA A 44 -15.91 -3.80 15.50
CA ALA A 44 -16.73 -2.67 15.93
C ALA A 44 -18.19 -2.80 15.50
N GLU A 45 -18.45 -3.45 14.36
CA GLU A 45 -19.80 -3.76 13.93
C GLU A 45 -20.21 -5.13 14.50
N PRO A 46 -21.24 -5.20 15.36
CA PRO A 46 -21.83 -6.48 15.71
C PRO A 46 -22.35 -7.12 14.42
N ASP A 47 -22.05 -8.41 14.23
CA ASP A 47 -22.67 -9.20 13.18
C ASP A 47 -24.19 -9.24 13.44
N THR A 48 -24.93 -8.40 12.72
CA THR A 48 -26.37 -8.22 12.88
C THR A 48 -27.17 -9.17 12.01
N ASP A 49 -26.50 -10.03 11.23
CA ASP A 49 -27.15 -11.12 10.54
C ASP A 49 -27.68 -12.10 11.60
N GLU A 50 -29.00 -11.98 11.84
CA GLU A 50 -29.78 -12.82 12.73
C GLU A 50 -29.47 -14.29 12.46
N HIS A 51 -28.88 -14.96 13.45
CA HIS A 51 -28.68 -16.40 13.43
C HIS A 51 -30.04 -17.06 13.69
N VAL A 52 -30.90 -17.07 12.67
CA VAL A 52 -32.21 -17.76 12.69
C VAL A 52 -31.98 -19.23 13.03
N SER A 53 -32.34 -19.59 14.26
CA SER A 53 -32.38 -20.96 14.79
C SER A 53 -33.73 -21.61 14.51
#